data_AF-A0A2V7GHP7-F1
#
_entry.id   AF-A0A2V7GHP7-F1
#
_cell.length_a   1.000
_cell.length_b   1.000
_cell.length_c   1.000
_cell.angle_alpha   90.00
_cell.angle_beta   90.00
_cell.angle_gamma   90.00
#
_symmetry.space_group_name_H-M   'P 1'
#
loop_
_entity.id
_entity.type
_entity.pdbx_description
1 polymer ?
#
loop_
_entity_poly.entity_id
_entity_poly.type
_entity_poly.pdbx_seq_one_letter_code
_entity_poly.pdbx_strand_id
1 'polypeptide(L)'
;YRTAGRETGYWASYFLRTVRRHGGVAAAKRLLETRGVSKGLLKLGEKNRLDLAMETLVLKPEYSALFTDEERAIAARRLDEVRRREVPAS
;
A
#
# COMPACT_ATOMS: atom_id res chain seq x y z
N TYR A 1 -6.10 -0.80 17.41
CA TYR A 1 -6.21 -1.90 16.43
C TYR A 1 -7.64 -2.22 15.95
N ARG A 2 -8.61 -1.29 16.01
CA ARG A 2 -10.02 -1.58 15.63
C ARG A 2 -10.59 -0.75 14.47
N THR A 3 -9.89 0.28 14.00
CA THR A 3 -10.48 1.25 13.05
C THR A 3 -10.16 0.97 11.57
N ALA A 4 -9.04 0.30 11.25
CA ALA A 4 -8.69 -0.04 9.86
C ALA A 4 -9.43 -1.27 9.30
N GLY A 5 -9.96 -2.14 10.17
CA GLY A 5 -10.63 -3.38 9.75
C GLY A 5 -12.06 -3.18 9.23
N ARG A 6 -12.73 -2.07 9.58
CA ARG A 6 -14.15 -1.90 9.27
C ARG A 6 -14.41 -1.22 7.93
N GLU A 7 -13.43 -0.49 7.39
CA GLU A 7 -13.61 0.24 6.13
C GLU A 7 -13.05 -0.50 4.90
N THR A 8 -12.14 -1.48 5.07
CA THR A 8 -11.61 -2.30 3.95
C THR A 8 -11.35 -3.77 4.29
N GLY A 9 -11.86 -4.29 5.42
CA GLY A 9 -11.49 -5.51 6.16
C GLY A 9 -10.98 -6.76 5.44
N TYR A 10 -11.24 -6.93 4.15
CA TYR A 10 -10.63 -7.95 3.30
C TYR A 10 -9.12 -7.75 3.10
N TRP A 11 -8.67 -6.51 2.82
CA TRP A 11 -7.25 -6.25 2.53
C TRP A 11 -6.38 -6.30 3.78
N ALA A 12 -6.87 -5.77 4.92
CA ALA A 12 -6.16 -5.83 6.19
C ALA A 12 -6.01 -7.27 6.69
N SER A 13 -7.03 -8.12 6.55
CA SER A 13 -6.97 -9.53 6.96
C SER A 13 -6.09 -10.37 6.03
N TYR A 14 -6.17 -10.17 4.71
CA TYR A 14 -5.26 -10.81 3.75
C TYR A 14 -3.79 -10.40 4.00
N PHE A 15 -3.55 -9.11 4.26
CA PHE A 15 -2.23 -8.58 4.58
C PHE A 15 -1.68 -9.16 5.88
N LEU A 16 -2.44 -9.08 6.99
CA LEU A 16 -2.04 -9.65 8.29
C LEU A 16 -1.77 -11.15 8.21
N ARG A 17 -2.54 -11.89 7.41
CA ARG A 17 -2.31 -13.32 7.17
C ARG A 17 -1.02 -13.58 6.40
N THR A 18 -0.68 -12.72 5.44
CA THR A 18 0.54 -12.86 4.62
C THR A 18 1.79 -12.50 5.44
N VAL A 19 1.72 -11.43 6.25
CA VAL A 19 2.75 -11.04 7.22
C VAL A 19 3.04 -12.19 8.19
N ARG A 20 1.99 -12.83 8.72
CA ARG A 20 2.12 -13.98 9.65
C ARG A 20 2.69 -15.24 9.02
N ARG A 21 2.51 -15.46 7.71
CA ARG A 21 2.90 -16.69 7.02
C ARG A 21 4.29 -16.62 6.37
N HIS A 22 4.72 -15.42 5.94
CA HIS A 22 5.94 -15.24 5.11
C HIS A 22 6.87 -14.12 5.60
N GLY A 23 6.52 -13.39 6.66
CA GLY A 23 7.20 -12.16 7.07
C GLY A 23 6.71 -10.95 6.26
N GLY A 24 6.29 -9.89 6.94
CA GLY A 24 5.61 -8.75 6.31
C GLY A 24 6.42 -8.03 5.24
N VAL A 25 7.75 -8.00 5.39
CA VAL A 25 8.66 -7.35 4.44
C VAL A 25 8.71 -8.10 3.12
N ALA A 26 8.89 -9.42 3.12
CA ALA A 26 8.97 -10.22 1.90
C ALA A 26 7.67 -10.13 1.08
N ALA A 27 6.52 -10.08 1.76
CA ALA A 27 5.23 -9.87 1.12
C ALA A 27 5.12 -8.49 0.46
N ALA A 28 5.59 -7.45 1.14
CA ALA A 28 5.60 -6.08 0.61
C ALA A 28 6.51 -5.97 -0.62
N LYS A 29 7.71 -6.56 -0.59
CA LYS A 29 8.64 -6.58 -1.74
C LYS A 29 8.03 -7.25 -2.97
N ARG A 30 7.45 -8.44 -2.80
CA ARG A 30 6.71 -9.12 -3.90
C ARG A 30 5.56 -8.29 -4.45
N LEU A 31 4.86 -7.51 -3.62
CA LEU A 31 3.81 -6.62 -4.07
C LEU A 31 4.37 -5.47 -4.94
N LEU A 32 5.56 -4.97 -4.61
CA LEU A 32 6.23 -3.93 -5.40
C LEU A 32 6.79 -4.45 -6.73
N GLU A 33 7.18 -5.73 -6.80
CA GLU A 33 7.61 -6.39 -8.05
C GLU A 33 6.47 -6.54 -9.08
N THR A 34 5.20 -6.54 -8.64
CA THR A 34 4.07 -6.62 -9.57
C THR A 34 3.97 -5.38 -10.48
N ARG A 35 3.39 -5.52 -11.67
CA ARG A 35 3.23 -4.37 -12.58
C ARG A 35 1.99 -3.55 -12.23
N GLY A 36 2.16 -2.22 -12.26
CA GLY A 36 1.06 -1.26 -12.17
C GLY A 36 0.51 -1.03 -10.76
N VAL A 37 -0.56 -0.23 -10.68
CA VAL A 37 -1.30 0.05 -9.44
C VAL A 37 -2.20 -1.13 -9.12
N SER A 38 -2.15 -1.61 -7.87
CA SER A 38 -3.00 -2.72 -7.44
C SER A 38 -4.46 -2.28 -7.30
N LYS A 39 -5.41 -3.21 -7.52
CA LYS A 39 -6.84 -2.97 -7.26
C LYS A 39 -7.11 -2.55 -5.81
N GLY A 40 -6.32 -3.07 -4.87
CA GLY A 40 -6.42 -2.68 -3.46
C GLY A 40 -6.03 -1.22 -3.23
N LEU A 41 -4.95 -0.77 -3.86
CA LEU A 41 -4.50 0.61 -3.77
C LEU A 41 -5.52 1.58 -4.38
N LEU A 42 -6.10 1.24 -5.54
CA LEU A 42 -7.20 2.02 -6.13
C LEU A 42 -8.39 2.11 -5.17
N LYS A 43 -8.82 0.99 -4.58
CA LYS A 43 -9.96 0.97 -3.64
C LYS A 43 -9.70 1.79 -2.37
N LEU A 44 -8.44 1.90 -1.95
CA LEU A 44 -8.04 2.76 -0.85
C LEU A 44 -8.05 4.24 -1.25
N GLY A 45 -7.66 4.56 -2.49
CA GLY A 45 -7.80 5.88 -3.10
C GLY A 45 -9.24 6.37 -3.08
N GLU A 46 -10.16 5.59 -3.65
CA GLU A 46 -11.62 5.88 -3.69
C GLU A 46 -12.23 6.13 -2.31
N LYS A 47 -11.64 5.54 -1.26
CA LYS A 47 -12.10 5.67 0.13
C LYS A 47 -11.37 6.76 0.91
N ASN A 48 -10.46 7.50 0.29
CA ASN A 48 -9.55 8.44 0.95
C ASN A 48 -8.75 7.79 2.10
N ARG A 49 -8.41 6.50 1.95
CA ARG A 49 -7.70 5.68 2.97
C ARG A 49 -6.31 5.25 2.52
N LEU A 50 -5.60 6.07 1.73
CA LEU A 50 -4.22 5.79 1.34
C LEU A 50 -3.26 5.70 2.54
N ASP A 51 -3.64 6.21 3.72
CA ASP A 51 -2.94 6.00 4.99
C ASP A 51 -2.75 4.52 5.36
N LEU A 52 -3.63 3.65 4.85
CA LEU A 52 -3.60 2.20 5.07
C LEU A 52 -2.84 1.43 3.97
N ALA A 53 -2.39 2.10 2.91
CA ALA A 53 -1.73 1.45 1.78
C ALA A 53 -0.35 0.90 2.14
N MET A 54 0.02 -0.24 1.52
CA MET A 54 1.38 -0.77 1.64
C MET A 54 2.42 0.25 1.17
N GLU A 55 2.14 0.91 0.06
CA GLU A 55 3.00 1.92 -0.53
C GLU A 55 3.27 3.08 0.45
N THR A 56 2.26 3.46 1.25
CA THR A 56 2.45 4.46 2.31
C THR A 56 3.34 3.93 3.43
N LEU A 57 3.17 2.66 3.83
CA LEU A 57 4.01 2.04 4.86
C LEU A 57 5.47 1.90 4.43
N VAL A 58 5.72 1.54 3.16
CA VAL A 58 7.07 1.45 2.56
C VAL A 58 7.83 2.78 2.64
N LEU A 59 7.11 3.89 2.59
CA LEU A 59 7.70 5.24 2.64
C LEU A 59 7.85 5.81 4.06
N LYS A 60 7.31 5.15 5.09
CA LYS A 60 7.44 5.66 6.46
C LYS A 60 8.89 5.56 6.94
N PRO A 61 9.42 6.58 7.65
CA PRO A 61 10.79 6.56 8.16
C PRO A 61 11.10 5.32 9.00
N GLU A 62 10.13 4.81 9.77
CA GLU A 62 10.32 3.62 10.61
C GLU A 62 10.57 2.34 9.82
N TYR A 63 10.14 2.28 8.54
CA TYR A 63 10.22 1.08 7.70
C TYR A 63 11.05 1.27 6.43
N SER A 64 11.35 2.50 6.04
CA SER A 64 12.01 2.82 4.76
C SER A 64 13.36 2.14 4.60
N ALA A 65 14.09 1.90 5.69
CA ALA A 65 15.37 1.19 5.70
C ALA A 65 15.27 -0.31 5.32
N LEU A 66 14.06 -0.88 5.33
CA LEU A 66 13.81 -2.28 4.94
C LEU A 66 13.67 -2.45 3.41
N PHE A 67 13.57 -1.33 2.69
CA PHE A 67 13.29 -1.28 1.26
C PHE A 67 14.38 -0.53 0.50
N THR A 68 14.67 -0.96 -0.73
CA THR A 68 15.63 -0.25 -1.60
C THR A 68 15.07 1.07 -2.10
N ASP A 69 15.93 1.90 -2.66
CA ASP A 69 15.54 3.19 -3.24
C ASP A 69 14.56 2.99 -4.41
N GLU A 70 14.75 1.96 -5.22
CA GLU A 70 13.85 1.58 -6.31
C GLU A 70 12.49 1.13 -5.80
N GLU A 71 12.45 0.31 -4.74
CA GLU A 71 11.21 -0.15 -4.11
C GLU A 71 10.40 1.04 -3.56
N ARG A 72 11.07 2.01 -2.92
CA ARG A 72 10.45 3.25 -2.44
C ARG A 72 9.98 4.14 -3.59
N ALA A 73 10.76 4.23 -4.67
CA ALA A 73 10.37 4.98 -5.87
C ALA A 73 9.11 4.39 -6.53
N ILE A 74 9.00 3.05 -6.61
CA ILE A 74 7.78 2.38 -7.10
C ILE A 74 6.58 2.72 -6.22
N ALA A 75 6.73 2.64 -4.89
CA ALA A 75 5.67 2.97 -3.94
C ALA A 75 5.19 4.42 -4.11
N ALA A 76 6.12 5.38 -4.16
CA ALA A 76 5.82 6.79 -4.35
C ALA A 76 5.09 7.05 -5.68
N ARG A 77 5.59 6.47 -6.78
CA ARG A 77 4.98 6.60 -8.12
C ARG A 77 3.54 6.11 -8.13
N ARG A 78 3.25 4.96 -7.51
CA ARG A 78 1.90 4.39 -7.47
C ARG A 78 0.94 5.23 -6.63
N LEU A 79 1.38 5.75 -5.48
CA LEU A 79 0.55 6.65 -4.67
C LEU A 79 0.18 7.91 -5.45
N ASP A 80 1.15 8.48 -6.16
CA ASP A 80 0.94 9.67 -6.99
C ASP A 80 -0.01 9.39 -8.17
N GLU A 81 0.13 8.23 -8.82
CA GLU A 81 -0.79 7.80 -9.88
C GLU A 81 -2.23 7.67 -9.38
N VAL A 82 -2.45 7.13 -8.17
CA VAL A 82 -3.79 7.06 -7.58
C VAL A 82 -4.30 8.44 -7.19
N ARG A 83 -3.49 9.28 -6.55
CA ARG A 83 -3.90 10.65 -6.18
C ARG A 83 -4.34 11.46 -7.41
N ARG A 84 -3.61 11.36 -8.52
CA ARG A 84 -3.97 12.04 -9.78
C ARG A 84 -5.28 11.56 -10.39
N ARG A 85 -5.70 10.32 -10.13
CA ARG A 85 -6.99 9.78 -10.58
C ARG A 85 -8.17 10.25 -9.73
N GLU A 86 -7.93 10.59 -8.46
CA GLU A 86 -8.96 11.05 -7.51
C GLU A 86 -9.18 12.57 -7.53
N VAL A 87 -8.32 13.34 -8.21
CA VAL A 87 -8.59 14.77 -8.46
C VAL A 87 -9.69 14.86 -9.51
N PRO A 88 -10.90 15.39 -9.20
CA PRO A 88 -11.88 15.65 -10.23
C PRO A 88 -11.30 16.70 -11.18
N ALA A 89 -11.39 16.47 -12.49
CA ALA A 89 -11.18 17.54 -13.47
C ALA A 89 -12.08 18.71 -13.04
N SER A 90 -11.44 19.82 -12.65
CA SER A 90 -12.12 21.06 -12.27
C SER A 90 -12.76 21.73 -13.48
#